data_AF-G9KTM1-F1
#
_entry.id   AF-G9KTM1-F1
#
_cell.length_a   1.000
_cell.length_b   1.000
_cell.length_c   1.000
_cell.angle_alpha   90.00
_cell.angle_beta   90.00
_cell.angle_gamma   90.00
#
_symmetry.space_group_name_H-M   'P 1'
#
loop_
_entity.id
_entity.type
_entity.pdbx_description
1 polymer ?
#
loop_
_entity_poly.entity_id
_entity_poly.type
_entity_poly.pdbx_seq_one_letter_code
_entity_poly.pdbx_strand_id
1 'polypeptide(L)' 'LFFYSQTMELVLAAMGALLFCGFIIYDTHSLMHRLSPEEYVLAAISLYLDVINLFMHVLRFLEAINK' A
#
# COMPACT_ATOMS: atom_id res chain seq x y z
N LEU A 1 -11.29 27.86 5.68
CA LEU A 1 -11.21 26.86 6.76
C LEU A 1 -12.57 26.14 6.85
N PHE A 2 -13.05 25.44 5.80
CA PHE A 2 -14.43 24.89 5.81
C PHE A 2 -14.79 23.93 4.63
N PHE A 3 -13.88 23.08 4.14
CA PHE A 3 -14.23 22.09 3.08
C PHE A 3 -13.64 20.69 3.35
N TYR A 4 -13.81 20.19 4.57
CA TYR A 4 -13.58 18.78 4.87
C TYR A 4 -14.90 18.04 4.63
N SER A 5 -15.22 17.74 3.37
CA SER A 5 -16.36 16.89 3.06
C SER A 5 -15.93 15.42 3.12
N GLN A 6 -16.82 14.54 3.57
CA GLN A 6 -16.61 13.09 3.60
C GLN A 6 -16.17 12.53 2.23
N THR A 7 -16.61 13.16 1.14
CA THR A 7 -16.18 12.82 -0.22
C THR A 7 -14.71 13.16 -0.48
N MET A 8 -14.19 14.27 0.05
CA MET A 8 -12.78 14.65 -0.08
C MET A 8 -11.87 13.67 0.67
N GLU A 9 -12.27 13.26 1.89
CA GLU A 9 -11.56 12.20 2.65
C GLU A 9 -11.52 10.88 1.88
N LEU A 10 -12.67 10.47 1.33
CA LEU A 10 -12.79 9.24 0.55
C LEU A 10 -11.86 9.26 -0.66
N VAL A 11 -11.84 10.36 -1.42
CA VAL A 11 -11.00 10.50 -2.62
C VAL A 11 -9.52 10.48 -2.25
N LEU A 12 -9.12 11.20 -1.19
CA LEU A 12 -7.73 11.21 -0.71
C LEU A 12 -7.28 9.83 -0.24
N ALA A 13 -8.14 9.11 0.49
CA ALA A 13 -7.82 7.78 0.98
C ALA A 13 -7.77 6.72 -0.15
N ALA A 14 -8.66 6.82 -1.14
CA ALA A 14 -8.61 5.97 -2.35
C ALA A 14 -7.35 6.24 -3.18
N MET A 15 -6.97 7.50 -3.38
CA MET A 15 -5.71 7.86 -4.05
C MET A 15 -4.49 7.36 -3.28
N GLY A 16 -4.50 7.46 -1.95
CA GLY A 16 -3.44 6.91 -1.10
C GLY A 16 -3.29 5.40 -1.26
N ALA A 17 -4.41 4.66 -1.25
CA ALA A 17 -4.39 3.21 -1.47
C ALA A 17 -3.83 2.83 -2.86
N LEU A 18 -4.25 3.52 -3.92
CA LEU A 18 -3.74 3.30 -5.27
C LEU A 18 -2.23 3.57 -5.37
N LEU A 19 -1.75 4.63 -4.72
CA LEU A 19 -0.34 4.99 -4.69
C LEU A 19 0.50 3.93 -3.96
N PHE A 20 0.01 3.39 -2.83
CA PHE A 20 0.63 2.27 -2.15
C PHE A 20 0.68 1.01 -3.02
N CYS A 21 -0.39 0.67 -3.74
CA CYS A 21 -0.36 -0.43 -4.71
C CYS A 21 0.74 -0.24 -5.77
N GLY A 22 0.90 0.99 -6.28
CA GLY A 22 1.97 1.34 -7.22
C GLY A 22 3.37 1.14 -6.64
N PHE A 23 3.59 1.53 -5.38
CA PHE A 23 4.87 1.31 -4.70
C PHE A 23 5.20 -0.17 -4.56
N ILE A 24 4.23 -1.02 -4.23
CA ILE A 24 4.47 -2.47 -4.08
C ILE A 24 4.88 -3.11 -5.40
N ILE A 25 4.24 -2.70 -6.50
CA ILE A 25 4.62 -3.18 -7.84
C ILE A 25 6.06 -2.77 -8.15
N TYR A 26 6.42 -1.52 -7.87
CA TYR A 26 7.77 -1.01 -8.08
C TYR A 26 8.81 -1.73 -7.21
N ASP A 27 8.53 -1.90 -5.92
CA ASP A 27 9.42 -2.57 -4.97
C ASP A 27 9.59 -4.04 -5.35
N THR A 28 8.52 -4.73 -5.72
CA THR A 28 8.58 -6.11 -6.24
C THR A 28 9.46 -6.20 -7.48
N HIS A 29 9.27 -5.29 -8.44
CA HIS A 29 10.09 -5.26 -9.65
C HIS A 29 11.57 -5.01 -9.34
N SER A 30 11.88 -4.06 -8.45
CA SER A 30 13.24 -3.75 -8.01
C SER A 30 13.88 -4.95 -7.29
N LEU A 31 13.13 -5.58 -6.39
CA LEU A 31 13.54 -6.74 -5.60
C LEU A 31 13.89 -7.93 -6.52
N MET A 32 13.05 -8.21 -7.52
CA MET A 32 13.28 -9.27 -8.51
C MET A 32 14.53 -9.04 -9.37
N HIS A 33 14.93 -7.78 -9.61
CA HIS A 33 16.11 -7.46 -10.42
C HIS A 33 17.40 -7.38 -9.60
N ARG A 34 17.31 -7.18 -8.27
CA ARG A 34 18.46 -6.98 -7.40
C ARG A 34 18.88 -8.22 -6.63
N LEU A 35 17.95 -9.11 -6.30
CA LEU A 35 18.24 -10.29 -5.48
C LEU A 35 18.62 -11.50 -6.32
N SER A 36 19.63 -12.22 -5.85
CA SER A 36 19.97 -13.54 -6.38
C SER A 36 18.85 -14.54 -6.06
N PRO A 37 18.63 -15.59 -6.87
CA PRO A 37 17.69 -16.67 -6.54
C PRO A 37 17.93 -17.32 -5.17
N GLU A 38 19.15 -17.21 -4.63
CA GLU A 38 19.54 -17.71 -3.31
C GLU A 38 18.98 -16.86 -2.16
N GLU A 39 18.57 -15.62 -2.42
CA GLU A 39 18.07 -14.65 -1.43
C GLU A 39 16.53 -14.58 -1.39
N TYR A 40 15.85 -15.59 -1.92
CA TYR A 40 14.38 -15.63 -2.03
C TYR A 40 13.64 -15.49 -0.70
N VAL A 41 14.25 -15.94 0.41
CA VAL A 41 13.66 -15.78 1.76
C VAL A 41 13.58 -14.30 2.15
N LEU A 42 14.65 -13.54 1.90
CA LEU A 42 14.68 -12.10 2.16
C LEU A 42 13.67 -11.38 1.27
N ALA A 43 13.60 -11.78 -0.01
CA ALA A 43 12.62 -11.25 -0.95
C ALA A 43 11.17 -11.46 -0.45
N ALA A 44 10.86 -12.67 0.01
CA ALA A 44 9.55 -13.01 0.53
C ALA A 44 9.20 -12.21 1.79
N ILE A 45 10.16 -11.99 2.70
CA ILE A 45 9.94 -11.17 3.91
C ILE A 45 9.66 -9.71 3.54
N SER A 46 10.43 -9.12 2.63
CA SER A 46 10.19 -7.74 2.17
C SER A 46 8.80 -7.59 1.56
N LEU A 47 8.42 -8.48 0.64
CA LEU A 47 7.10 -8.46 0.01
C LEU A 47 5.97 -8.66 1.03
N TYR A 48 6.18 -9.50 2.04
CA TYR A 48 5.21 -9.72 3.10
C TYR A 48 4.96 -8.45 3.94
N LEU A 49 6.01 -7.70 4.27
CA LEU A 49 5.88 -6.43 5.00
C LEU A 49 5.13 -5.39 4.17
N ASP A 50 5.40 -5.32 2.87
CA ASP A 50 4.70 -4.44 1.93
C ASP A 50 3.19 -4.75 1.86
N VAL A 51 2.83 -6.04 1.81
CA VAL A 51 1.43 -6.50 1.81
C VAL A 51 0.73 -6.15 3.13
N ILE A 52 1.39 -6.31 4.28
CA ILE A 52 0.82 -5.90 5.58
C ILE A 52 0.55 -4.40 5.59
N ASN A 53 1.49 -3.59 5.11
CA ASN A 53 1.32 -2.14 5.06
C ASN A 53 0.12 -1.73 4.20
N LEU A 54 -0.08 -2.38 3.05
CA LEU A 54 -1.27 -2.17 2.22
C LEU A 54 -2.55 -2.56 2.95
N PHE A 55 -2.57 -3.74 3.58
CA PHE A 55 -3.73 -4.24 4.31
C PHE A 55 -4.18 -3.25 5.40
N MET A 56 -3.24 -2.71 6.16
CA MET A 56 -3.53 -1.70 7.19
C MET A 56 -4.08 -0.40 6.60
N HIS A 57 -3.60 0.04 5.43
CA HIS A 57 -4.15 1.22 4.74
C HIS A 57 -5.58 0.97 4.24
N VAL A 58 -5.86 -0.22 3.70
CA VAL A 58 -7.21 -0.61 3.27
C VAL A 58 -8.17 -0.68 4.46
N LEU A 59 -7.75 -1.22 5.61
CA LEU A 59 -8.58 -1.23 6.82
C LEU A 59 -8.95 0.18 7.29
N ARG A 60 -7.98 1.11 7.31
CA ARG A 60 -8.25 2.52 7.66
C ARG A 60 -9.20 3.19 6.68
N PHE A 61 -9.08 2.87 5.39
CA PHE A 61 -10.01 3.36 4.37
C PHE A 61 -11.44 2.84 4.59
N LEU A 62 -11.58 1.54 4.87
CA LEU A 62 -12.87 0.92 5.18
C LEU A 62 -13.50 1.50 6.46
N GLU A 63 -12.70 1.74 7.50
CA GLU A 63 -13.16 2.39 8.73
C GLU A 63 -13.67 3.82 8.46
N ALA A 64 -12.99 4.57 7.60
CA ALA A 64 -13.41 5.93 7.22
C ALA A 64 -14.72 5.93 6.41
N ILE A 65 -14.97 4.89 5.59
CA ILE A 65 -16.23 4.72 4.85
C ILE A 65 -17.37 4.30 5.77
N ASN A 66 -17.09 3.48 6.78
CA ASN A 66 -18.11 2.90 7.66
C ASN A 66 -18.53 3.83 8.82
N LYS A 67 -18.14 5.10 8.78
CA LYS A 67 -18.65 6.17 9.65
C LYS A 67 -19.81 6.90 8.98
#